data_AF-A0A0E0ANX4-F1
#
_entry.id   AF-A0A0E0ANX4-F1
#
_cell.length_a   1.000
_cell.length_b   1.000
_cell.length_c   1.000
_cell.angle_alpha   90.00
_cell.angle_beta   90.00
_cell.angle_gamma   90.00
#
_symmetry.space_group_name_H-M   'P 1'
#
loop_
_entity.id
_entity.type
_entity.pdbx_description
1 polymer ?
#
loop_
_entity_poly.entity_id
_entity_poly.type
_entity_poly.pdbx_seq_one_letter_code
_entity_poly.pdbx_strand_id
1 'polypeptide(L)'
;MRGRRIPAASSSFLTGFATASDSQRSPSSPAAPAASAGRRRRSSSGTAYARCDVTDEAQVAAAVDLAVARHGRLDVVFNNAGIPGDLMPTPVSALDLADFDRVMAVNTRAVVAGVKHAARVMVPRRRGSIICTASTASTAGVIGGVAIPHYSVSKAAVLGLVRAVAGEMAYSGVRVNAISPNYIWTPMAMVSMVALYPGRSVDEHRRIVEDINEMEGATLEAEDVARAAVFLASDEAKYVNGHNLVVDGGYTVGKQNPRSIGQDDVQNSAAHSQTNRVLGRTTTSPAFFSRFSTAASSSQKLAGKVAVITGGASGIGKATAAEFIKNGAKVIIADVQDDLGRSVAAELGRDAAYTRCDVADEAQVAAAVDLAVERHGHLDVLFNNAGVSGTVRRQDDLASMDLAGFDRVMAVNARAVVAGIKHAARVMAPRRSGCVLCTASAAGVLSVPSIPVYAISKATAIAIVRATACG
;
A
#
# COMPACT_ATOMS: atom_id res chain seq x y z
N MET A 1 -22.81 -50.45 7.31
CA MET A 1 -22.02 -51.20 8.29
C MET A 1 -20.55 -50.85 8.14
N ARG A 2 -19.90 -50.44 9.24
CA ARG A 2 -18.45 -50.28 9.48
C ARG A 2 -17.75 -49.23 8.58
N GLY A 3 -17.37 -48.02 9.02
CA GLY A 3 -17.01 -47.57 10.36
C GLY A 3 -15.50 -47.74 10.59
N ARG A 4 -14.68 -46.77 10.17
CA ARG A 4 -13.32 -46.58 10.66
C ARG A 4 -13.13 -45.12 11.06
N ARG A 5 -13.07 -44.92 12.38
CA ARG A 5 -12.68 -43.69 13.08
C ARG A 5 -11.16 -43.53 12.94
N ILE A 6 -10.71 -42.33 12.63
CA ILE A 6 -9.32 -41.89 12.84
C ILE A 6 -9.36 -40.88 14.00
N PRO A 7 -8.44 -40.95 14.99
CA PRO A 7 -8.56 -40.22 16.23
C PRO A 7 -8.23 -38.73 16.05
N ALA A 8 -8.97 -37.88 16.75
CA ALA A 8 -8.63 -36.47 16.94
C ALA A 8 -7.32 -36.36 17.73
N ALA A 9 -6.31 -35.75 17.13
CA ALA A 9 -5.12 -35.31 17.85
C ALA A 9 -5.45 -34.02 18.61
N SER A 10 -5.14 -34.06 19.90
CA SER A 10 -5.33 -33.03 20.91
C SER A 10 -4.69 -31.69 20.53
N SER A 11 -5.51 -30.63 20.47
CA SER A 11 -5.06 -29.23 20.47
C SER A 11 -4.75 -28.80 21.90
N SER A 12 -3.51 -28.91 22.31
CA SER A 12 -3.04 -28.40 23.60
C SER A 12 -1.76 -27.59 23.40
N PHE A 13 -1.86 -26.45 22.70
CA PHE A 13 -0.87 -25.35 22.70
C PHE A 13 -1.49 -24.04 22.20
N LEU A 14 -2.72 -23.72 22.60
CA LEU A 14 -3.36 -22.43 22.35
C LEU A 14 -4.31 -22.13 23.52
N THR A 15 -3.78 -21.70 24.66
CA THR A 15 -4.53 -21.02 25.73
C THR A 15 -3.52 -20.51 26.74
N GLY A 16 -3.18 -19.24 26.64
CA GLY A 16 -2.22 -18.64 27.55
C GLY A 16 -2.18 -17.13 27.48
N PHE A 17 -3.33 -16.47 27.35
CA PHE A 17 -3.51 -15.06 27.73
C PHE A 17 -5.00 -14.73 27.82
N ALA A 18 -5.62 -14.95 28.99
CA ALA A 18 -6.68 -14.10 29.54
C ALA A 18 -7.12 -14.56 30.95
N THR A 19 -7.25 -13.55 31.82
CA THR A 19 -8.14 -13.44 33.00
C THR A 19 -7.86 -14.28 34.24
N ALA A 20 -7.52 -13.59 35.33
CA ALA A 20 -7.89 -13.97 36.69
C ALA A 20 -8.51 -12.75 37.41
N SER A 21 -9.84 -12.70 37.43
CA SER A 21 -10.65 -12.28 38.58
C SER A 21 -10.96 -13.57 39.36
N ASP A 22 -11.28 -13.65 40.65
CA ASP A 22 -11.75 -12.70 41.65
C ASP A 22 -11.61 -13.44 43.00
N SER A 23 -11.45 -12.75 44.14
CA SER A 23 -11.93 -13.32 45.39
C SER A 23 -12.44 -12.22 46.32
N GLN A 24 -13.73 -12.34 46.62
CA GLN A 24 -14.53 -11.48 47.47
C GLN A 24 -14.09 -11.55 48.93
N ARG A 25 -14.07 -10.39 49.60
CA ARG A 25 -14.53 -10.21 51.00
C ARG A 25 -14.82 -8.72 51.25
N SER A 26 -15.98 -8.43 51.81
CA SER A 26 -16.35 -7.18 52.50
C SER A 26 -17.37 -7.55 53.59
N PRO A 27 -17.76 -6.68 54.56
CA PRO A 27 -17.36 -5.27 54.77
C PRO A 27 -16.96 -4.92 56.24
N SER A 28 -16.21 -3.84 56.43
CA SER A 28 -16.31 -2.99 57.63
C SER A 28 -15.59 -1.66 57.41
N SER A 29 -16.35 -0.56 57.45
CA SER A 29 -15.80 0.80 57.59
C SER A 29 -15.26 0.97 59.02
N PRO A 30 -14.17 1.73 59.23
CA PRO A 30 -14.38 3.11 59.68
C PRO A 30 -13.33 4.14 59.19
N ALA A 31 -13.80 5.40 59.19
CA ALA A 31 -13.09 6.66 59.45
C ALA A 31 -11.90 7.09 58.55
N ALA A 32 -12.09 8.26 57.93
CA ALA A 32 -11.04 9.08 57.35
C ALA A 32 -10.10 9.68 58.41
N PRO A 33 -8.80 9.88 58.09
CA PRO A 33 -8.03 10.94 58.71
C PRO A 33 -7.50 11.96 57.69
N ALA A 34 -7.74 13.21 58.08
CA ALA A 34 -7.04 14.47 57.83
C ALA A 34 -5.90 14.55 56.78
N ALA A 35 -6.01 15.62 56.00
CA ALA A 35 -4.97 16.17 55.15
C ALA A 35 -3.64 16.40 55.91
N SER A 36 -2.55 15.82 55.39
CA SER A 36 -1.19 16.29 55.67
C SER A 36 -0.57 16.74 54.35
N ALA A 37 -0.19 18.02 54.31
CA ALA A 37 0.55 18.65 53.21
C ALA A 37 1.95 18.00 53.06
N GLY A 38 1.99 16.88 52.36
CA GLY A 38 3.21 16.22 51.92
C GLY A 38 3.64 16.77 50.57
N ARG A 39 4.72 17.55 50.55
CA ARG A 39 5.46 18.03 49.39
C ARG A 39 5.47 16.96 48.27
N ARG A 40 4.62 17.14 47.25
CA ARG A 40 4.61 16.32 46.03
C ARG A 40 5.99 16.46 45.37
N ARG A 41 6.88 15.51 45.63
CA ARG A 41 7.98 15.20 44.70
C ARG A 41 7.30 14.82 43.38
N ARG A 42 7.24 15.75 42.43
CA ARG A 42 6.95 15.43 41.02
C ARG A 42 8.01 14.41 40.61
N SER A 43 7.64 13.13 40.52
CA SER A 43 8.44 12.17 39.78
C SER A 43 8.29 12.54 38.30
N SER A 44 9.17 13.42 37.82
CA SER A 44 9.24 13.82 36.42
C SER A 44 9.91 12.71 35.63
N SER A 45 9.24 11.58 35.42
CA SER A 45 9.66 10.70 34.34
C SER A 45 9.43 11.46 33.04
N GLY A 46 10.42 11.52 32.14
CA GLY A 46 10.28 12.10 30.81
C GLY A 46 9.23 11.38 29.95
N THR A 47 8.71 10.24 30.40
CA THR A 47 7.90 9.30 29.62
C THR A 47 6.45 9.24 30.09
N ALA A 48 5.51 9.15 29.13
CA ALA A 48 4.10 8.88 29.38
C ALA A 48 3.62 7.77 28.45
N TYR A 49 2.60 7.04 28.90
CA TYR A 49 1.89 6.04 28.12
C TYR A 49 0.45 6.51 27.91
N ALA A 50 -0.06 6.34 26.69
CA ALA A 50 -1.47 6.46 26.36
C ALA A 50 -1.87 5.27 25.52
N ARG A 51 -2.99 4.63 25.87
CA ARG A 51 -3.65 3.70 24.97
C ARG A 51 -4.18 4.52 23.78
N CYS A 52 -3.81 4.11 22.57
CA CYS A 52 -4.21 4.77 21.34
C CYS A 52 -4.42 3.71 20.27
N ASP A 53 -5.68 3.50 19.89
CA ASP A 53 -6.02 2.86 18.64
C ASP A 53 -5.86 3.88 17.51
N VAL A 54 -4.87 3.66 16.66
CA VAL A 54 -4.52 4.61 15.59
C VAL A 54 -5.58 4.69 14.48
N THR A 55 -6.55 3.78 14.46
CA THR A 55 -7.70 3.85 13.55
C THR A 55 -8.78 4.83 14.02
N ASP A 56 -8.77 5.18 15.31
CA ASP A 56 -9.63 6.20 15.91
C ASP A 56 -8.90 7.55 15.92
N GLU A 57 -9.36 8.47 15.05
CA GLU A 57 -8.77 9.80 14.89
C GLU A 57 -8.76 10.59 16.21
N ALA A 58 -9.80 10.45 17.05
CA ALA A 58 -9.88 11.19 18.31
C ALA A 58 -8.80 10.72 19.29
N GLN A 59 -8.45 9.42 19.27
CA GLN A 59 -7.37 8.89 20.09
C GLN A 59 -5.98 9.37 19.60
N VAL A 60 -5.78 9.47 18.28
CA VAL A 60 -4.56 10.06 17.70
C VAL A 60 -4.43 11.54 18.11
N ALA A 61 -5.51 12.31 18.02
CA ALA A 61 -5.54 13.70 18.47
C ALA A 61 -5.21 13.83 19.96
N ALA A 62 -5.82 12.98 20.81
CA ALA A 62 -5.58 12.96 22.25
C ALA A 62 -4.13 12.59 22.61
N ALA A 63 -3.48 11.69 21.86
CA ALA A 63 -2.07 11.36 22.05
C ALA A 63 -1.15 12.57 21.76
N VAL A 64 -1.45 13.33 20.71
CA VAL A 64 -0.77 14.60 20.41
C VAL A 64 -1.00 15.64 21.52
N ASP A 65 -2.24 15.82 21.95
CA ASP A 65 -2.60 16.77 23.01
C ASP A 65 -1.95 16.42 24.34
N LEU A 66 -1.84 15.12 24.67
CA LEU A 66 -1.12 14.67 25.87
C LEU A 66 0.35 15.08 25.86
N ALA A 67 1.03 14.95 24.71
CA ALA A 67 2.42 15.37 24.58
C ALA A 67 2.57 16.87 24.81
N VAL A 68 1.70 17.68 24.20
CA VAL A 68 1.68 19.14 24.39
C VAL A 68 1.35 19.52 25.83
N ALA A 69 0.33 18.92 26.44
CA ALA A 69 -0.08 19.21 27.81
C ALA A 69 1.02 18.88 28.84
N ARG A 70 1.76 17.79 28.61
CA ARG A 70 2.78 17.31 29.54
C ARG A 70 4.14 17.99 29.37
N HIS A 71 4.53 18.25 28.13
CA HIS A 71 5.88 18.73 27.78
C HIS A 71 5.88 20.16 27.23
N GLY A 72 4.73 20.81 27.15
CA GLY A 72 4.54 22.17 26.61
C GLY A 72 4.60 22.25 25.09
N ARG A 73 5.01 21.17 24.41
CA ARG A 73 5.22 21.12 22.96
C ARG A 73 5.32 19.69 22.43
N LEU A 74 5.22 19.57 21.12
CA LEU A 74 5.53 18.37 20.36
C LEU A 74 6.56 18.72 19.29
N ASP A 75 7.74 18.12 19.36
CA ASP A 75 8.84 18.39 18.43
C ASP A 75 9.01 17.27 17.38
N VAL A 76 8.69 16.02 17.75
CA VAL A 76 8.85 14.84 16.90
C VAL A 76 7.59 13.97 16.96
N VAL A 77 7.13 13.49 15.81
CA VAL A 77 6.13 12.41 15.70
C VAL A 77 6.73 11.28 14.88
N PHE A 78 6.62 10.06 15.39
CA PHE A 78 6.99 8.85 14.65
C PHE A 78 5.77 7.96 14.43
N ASN A 79 5.19 8.05 13.24
CA ASN A 79 4.08 7.22 12.79
C ASN A 79 4.58 5.81 12.47
N ASN A 80 4.73 4.98 13.51
CA ASN A 80 5.33 3.64 13.39
C ASN A 80 4.32 2.48 13.42
N ALA A 81 3.11 2.68 13.97
CA ALA A 81 2.11 1.63 14.06
C ALA A 81 1.82 0.99 12.69
N GLY A 82 1.66 -0.33 12.67
CA GLY A 82 1.41 -1.07 11.45
C GLY A 82 1.03 -2.52 11.68
N ILE A 83 0.32 -3.10 10.73
CA ILE A 83 -0.03 -4.53 10.67
C ILE A 83 0.33 -5.12 9.30
N PRO A 84 0.65 -6.43 9.24
CA PRO A 84 0.97 -7.09 7.98
C PRO A 84 -0.26 -7.45 7.14
N GLY A 85 -1.45 -7.54 7.76
CA GLY A 85 -2.65 -8.12 7.16
C GLY A 85 -2.61 -9.65 7.15
N ASP A 86 -3.43 -10.28 6.31
CA ASP A 86 -3.34 -11.71 6.04
C ASP A 86 -2.04 -12.01 5.28
N LEU A 87 -1.36 -13.06 5.72
CA LEU A 87 -0.03 -13.45 5.25
C LEU A 87 -0.08 -14.64 4.29
N MET A 88 -1.27 -15.20 4.06
CA MET A 88 -1.47 -16.32 3.16
C MET A 88 -1.35 -15.87 1.69
N PRO A 89 -0.55 -16.56 0.87
CA PRO A 89 -0.52 -16.31 -0.57
C PRO A 89 -1.90 -16.55 -1.17
N THR A 90 -2.57 -15.47 -1.57
CA THR A 90 -3.86 -15.52 -2.25
C THR A 90 -3.70 -15.00 -3.68
N PRO A 91 -4.26 -15.68 -4.69
CA PRO A 91 -4.28 -15.14 -6.04
C PRO A 91 -5.06 -13.82 -6.03
N VAL A 92 -4.70 -12.91 -6.93
CA VAL A 92 -5.32 -11.57 -7.00
C VAL A 92 -6.85 -11.63 -7.13
N SER A 93 -7.38 -12.68 -7.79
CA SER A 93 -8.82 -12.93 -7.92
C SER A 93 -9.54 -13.30 -6.61
N ALA A 94 -8.81 -13.68 -5.56
CA ALA A 94 -9.32 -14.09 -4.27
C ALA A 94 -8.96 -13.11 -3.13
N LEU A 95 -8.45 -11.92 -3.44
CA LEU A 95 -8.12 -10.91 -2.42
C LEU A 95 -9.33 -10.57 -1.55
N ASP A 96 -9.15 -10.60 -0.24
CA ASP A 96 -10.13 -10.11 0.72
C ASP A 96 -10.03 -8.58 0.82
N LEU A 97 -11.06 -7.87 0.35
CA LEU A 97 -11.07 -6.41 0.46
C LEU A 97 -11.26 -5.94 1.91
N ALA A 98 -11.84 -6.75 2.80
CA ALA A 98 -11.94 -6.38 4.21
C ALA A 98 -10.56 -6.38 4.90
N ASP A 99 -9.70 -7.35 4.57
CA ASP A 99 -8.30 -7.32 5.01
C ASP A 99 -7.51 -6.16 4.38
N PHE A 100 -7.70 -5.91 3.08
CA PHE A 100 -7.11 -4.73 2.42
C PHE A 100 -7.51 -3.43 3.14
N ASP A 101 -8.80 -3.25 3.43
CA ASP A 101 -9.33 -2.06 4.12
C ASP A 101 -8.75 -1.93 5.53
N ARG A 102 -8.66 -3.04 6.28
CA ARG A 102 -8.05 -3.08 7.61
C ARG A 102 -6.58 -2.65 7.58
N VAL A 103 -5.81 -3.17 6.63
CA VAL A 103 -4.39 -2.80 6.47
C VAL A 103 -4.24 -1.34 6.06
N MET A 104 -5.05 -0.86 5.11
CA MET A 104 -5.02 0.56 4.71
C MET A 104 -5.44 1.49 5.86
N ALA A 105 -6.40 1.10 6.69
CA ALA A 105 -6.83 1.87 7.85
C ALA A 105 -5.68 2.07 8.86
N VAL A 106 -4.95 1.00 9.20
CA VAL A 106 -3.85 1.07 10.18
C VAL A 106 -2.56 1.62 9.57
N ASN A 107 -2.19 1.23 8.35
CA ASN A 107 -0.88 1.54 7.80
C ASN A 107 -0.85 2.85 7.00
N THR A 108 -2.00 3.34 6.51
CA THR A 108 -2.08 4.54 5.67
C THR A 108 -2.95 5.62 6.31
N ARG A 109 -4.23 5.35 6.57
CA ARG A 109 -5.17 6.34 7.10
C ARG A 109 -4.74 6.86 8.48
N ALA A 110 -4.28 5.98 9.35
CA ALA A 110 -3.71 6.35 10.65
C ALA A 110 -2.48 7.26 10.53
N VAL A 111 -1.62 7.03 9.53
CA VAL A 111 -0.47 7.89 9.28
C VAL A 111 -0.93 9.27 8.83
N VAL A 112 -1.95 9.37 7.95
CA VAL A 112 -2.57 10.65 7.58
C VAL A 112 -3.10 11.38 8.81
N ALA A 113 -3.82 10.69 9.70
CA ALA A 113 -4.30 11.28 10.97
C ALA A 113 -3.15 11.77 11.85
N GLY A 114 -2.07 10.98 11.96
CA GLY A 114 -0.87 11.34 12.70
C GLY A 114 -0.19 12.59 12.14
N VAL A 115 -0.02 12.68 10.82
CA VAL A 115 0.54 13.89 10.16
C VAL A 115 -0.40 15.09 10.35
N LYS A 116 -1.72 14.92 10.17
CA LYS A 116 -2.73 15.97 10.36
C LYS A 116 -2.66 16.58 11.76
N HIS A 117 -2.69 15.75 12.81
CA HIS A 117 -2.68 16.25 14.18
C HIS A 117 -1.30 16.75 14.62
N ALA A 118 -0.21 16.20 14.08
CA ALA A 118 1.12 16.78 14.26
C ALA A 118 1.20 18.17 13.63
N ALA A 119 0.71 18.33 12.40
CA ALA A 119 0.68 19.61 11.69
C ALA A 119 -0.10 20.67 12.49
N ARG A 120 -1.27 20.32 13.04
CA ARG A 120 -2.09 21.21 13.89
C ARG A 120 -1.29 21.91 14.99
N VAL A 121 -0.34 21.21 15.62
CA VAL A 121 0.46 21.77 16.74
C VAL A 121 1.84 22.26 16.31
N MET A 122 2.45 21.67 15.28
CA MET A 122 3.79 22.02 14.81
C MET A 122 3.81 23.23 13.86
N VAL A 123 2.81 23.37 12.97
CA VAL A 123 2.75 24.44 11.95
C VAL A 123 2.70 25.84 12.58
N PRO A 124 1.85 26.13 13.58
CA PRO A 124 1.84 27.44 14.25
C PRO A 124 3.16 27.78 14.93
N ARG A 125 3.89 26.76 15.41
CA ARG A 125 5.21 26.90 16.06
C ARG A 125 6.37 27.03 15.06
N ARG A 126 6.08 26.81 13.77
CA ARG A 126 7.03 26.82 12.67
C ARG A 126 8.24 25.88 12.83
N ARG A 127 8.06 24.75 13.52
CA ARG A 127 9.12 23.77 13.82
C ARG A 127 8.55 22.40 14.12
N GLY A 128 9.14 21.35 13.53
CA GLY A 128 8.87 19.96 13.89
C GLY A 128 9.49 18.95 12.92
N SER A 129 9.57 17.69 13.34
CA SER A 129 9.96 16.56 12.48
C SER A 129 8.93 15.44 12.57
N ILE A 130 8.38 15.05 11.42
CA ILE A 130 7.43 13.96 11.29
C ILE A 130 8.11 12.83 10.52
N ILE A 131 8.12 11.64 11.11
CA ILE A 131 8.71 10.43 10.55
C ILE A 131 7.60 9.41 10.33
N CYS A 132 7.55 8.83 9.15
CA CYS A 132 6.57 7.81 8.79
C CYS A 132 7.26 6.47 8.46
N THR A 133 6.81 5.38 9.05
CA THR A 133 7.34 4.04 8.75
C THR A 133 6.74 3.52 7.43
N ALA A 134 7.55 3.53 6.38
CA ALA A 134 7.28 2.86 5.10
C ALA A 134 7.86 1.42 5.13
N SER A 135 8.43 0.92 4.03
CA SER A 135 9.07 -0.40 3.95
C SER A 135 9.79 -0.55 2.62
N THR A 136 10.85 -1.36 2.53
CA THR A 136 11.43 -1.76 1.24
C THR A 136 10.41 -2.43 0.31
N ALA A 137 9.38 -3.11 0.86
CA ALA A 137 8.27 -3.65 0.09
C ALA A 137 7.48 -2.59 -0.70
N SER A 138 7.58 -1.31 -0.31
CA SER A 138 6.96 -0.18 -1.02
C SER A 138 7.78 0.34 -2.22
N THR A 139 9.09 0.09 -2.22
CA THR A 139 10.03 0.54 -3.27
C THR A 139 10.49 -0.58 -4.17
N ALA A 140 10.42 -1.83 -3.70
CA ALA A 140 10.65 -3.06 -4.46
C ALA A 140 9.51 -3.28 -5.46
N GLY A 141 9.40 -2.39 -6.44
CA GLY A 141 8.80 -2.78 -7.71
C GLY A 141 9.62 -3.93 -8.27
N VAL A 142 8.99 -5.09 -8.47
CA VAL A 142 9.58 -6.20 -9.22
C VAL A 142 10.75 -6.91 -8.51
N ILE A 143 10.63 -7.24 -7.22
CA ILE A 143 11.21 -8.50 -6.73
C ILE A 143 10.04 -9.47 -6.56
N GLY A 144 9.81 -10.24 -7.62
CA GLY A 144 8.63 -11.09 -7.75
C GLY A 144 8.44 -12.04 -6.56
N GLY A 145 7.22 -12.05 -6.02
CA GLY A 145 6.70 -13.16 -5.22
C GLY A 145 6.81 -13.07 -3.70
N VAL A 146 7.35 -12.00 -3.10
CA VAL A 146 7.63 -11.99 -1.64
C VAL A 146 6.72 -11.05 -0.82
N ALA A 147 6.08 -10.06 -1.44
CA ALA A 147 5.31 -9.06 -0.69
C ALA A 147 3.81 -9.12 -0.99
N ILE A 148 3.04 -9.22 0.08
CA ILE A 148 1.59 -9.32 0.06
C ILE A 148 0.99 -8.02 -0.51
N PRO A 149 0.03 -8.09 -1.47
CA PRO A 149 -0.42 -6.91 -2.21
C PRO A 149 -0.90 -5.76 -1.32
N HIS A 150 -1.67 -6.02 -0.26
CA HIS A 150 -2.18 -4.95 0.64
C HIS A 150 -1.09 -4.27 1.46
N TYR A 151 -0.15 -5.03 2.05
CA TYR A 151 0.90 -4.43 2.88
C TYR A 151 1.79 -3.50 2.05
N SER A 152 2.28 -3.98 0.90
CA SER A 152 3.13 -3.19 0.00
C SER A 152 2.44 -1.95 -0.51
N VAL A 153 1.17 -2.08 -0.92
CA VAL A 153 0.34 -0.94 -1.36
C VAL A 153 0.20 0.08 -0.23
N SER A 154 -0.08 -0.36 1.00
CA SER A 154 -0.24 0.55 2.13
C SER A 154 1.05 1.32 2.46
N LYS A 155 2.21 0.66 2.39
CA LYS A 155 3.51 1.32 2.65
C LYS A 155 3.92 2.23 1.49
N ALA A 156 3.55 1.92 0.25
CA ALA A 156 3.73 2.83 -0.88
C ALA A 156 2.82 4.06 -0.81
N ALA A 157 1.61 3.91 -0.28
CA ALA A 157 0.71 5.03 0.00
C ALA A 157 1.34 6.01 1.03
N VAL A 158 2.04 5.50 2.04
CA VAL A 158 2.81 6.33 2.99
C VAL A 158 3.91 7.14 2.28
N LEU A 159 4.64 6.56 1.32
CA LEU A 159 5.61 7.32 0.53
C LEU A 159 4.93 8.40 -0.33
N GLY A 160 3.75 8.10 -0.88
CA GLY A 160 2.91 9.07 -1.57
C GLY A 160 2.52 10.24 -0.67
N LEU A 161 2.09 9.96 0.57
CA LEU A 161 1.78 10.96 1.59
C LEU A 161 2.98 11.85 1.90
N VAL A 162 4.13 11.25 2.21
CA VAL A 162 5.35 12.01 2.54
C VAL A 162 5.72 12.98 1.41
N ARG A 163 5.67 12.53 0.16
CA ARG A 163 5.94 13.40 -1.02
C ARG A 163 4.87 14.48 -1.19
N ALA A 164 3.61 14.15 -0.96
CA ALA A 164 2.49 15.07 -1.15
C ALA A 164 2.53 16.25 -0.16
N VAL A 165 2.95 16.02 1.09
CA VAL A 165 2.84 17.03 2.16
C VAL A 165 4.15 17.73 2.49
N ALA A 166 5.30 17.12 2.19
CA ALA A 166 6.60 17.68 2.58
C ALA A 166 6.84 19.09 2.02
N GLY A 167 6.43 19.36 0.78
CA GLY A 167 6.59 20.68 0.16
C GLY A 167 5.74 21.76 0.82
N GLU A 168 4.48 21.47 1.13
CA GLU A 168 3.57 22.39 1.85
C GLU A 168 4.10 22.69 3.26
N MET A 169 4.47 21.65 4.00
CA MET A 169 4.90 21.78 5.39
C MET A 169 6.26 22.48 5.55
N ALA A 170 7.11 22.45 4.51
CA ALA A 170 8.39 23.13 4.48
C ALA A 170 8.26 24.65 4.71
N TYR A 171 7.20 25.29 4.19
CA TYR A 171 6.95 26.73 4.39
C TYR A 171 6.71 27.10 5.86
N SER A 172 6.39 26.09 6.68
CA SER A 172 6.19 26.20 8.12
C SER A 172 7.35 25.60 8.91
N GLY A 173 8.50 25.31 8.31
CA GLY A 173 9.65 24.75 9.03
C GLY A 173 9.41 23.36 9.64
N VAL A 174 8.38 22.64 9.18
CA VAL A 174 8.10 21.27 9.59
C VAL A 174 8.56 20.33 8.49
N ARG A 175 9.37 19.33 8.87
CA ARG A 175 9.90 18.33 7.95
C ARG A 175 9.07 17.06 8.03
N VAL A 176 8.85 16.40 6.90
CA VAL A 176 8.16 15.11 6.82
C VAL A 176 9.02 14.15 6.00
N ASN A 177 9.43 13.04 6.60
CA ASN A 177 10.28 12.03 5.97
C ASN A 177 9.75 10.62 6.26
N ALA A 178 10.20 9.65 5.46
CA ALA A 178 9.94 8.24 5.67
C ALA A 178 11.22 7.47 6.02
N ILE A 179 11.05 6.36 6.74
CA ILE A 179 12.06 5.30 6.87
C ILE A 179 11.49 4.04 6.22
N SER A 180 12.27 3.41 5.32
CA SER A 180 11.93 2.14 4.69
C SER A 180 12.92 1.06 5.10
N PRO A 181 12.64 0.33 6.19
CA PRO A 181 13.46 -0.81 6.57
C PRO A 181 13.17 -2.03 5.70
N ASN A 182 14.17 -2.93 5.60
CA ASN A 182 13.97 -4.30 5.15
C ASN A 182 13.44 -5.19 6.28
N TYR A 183 13.40 -6.51 6.08
CA TYR A 183 12.97 -7.45 7.12
C TYR A 183 13.87 -7.35 8.36
N ILE A 184 13.27 -7.10 9.52
CA ILE A 184 13.95 -7.06 10.82
C ILE A 184 13.28 -8.09 11.72
N TRP A 185 14.08 -8.84 12.47
CA TRP A 185 13.60 -9.84 13.41
C TRP A 185 12.83 -9.20 14.57
N THR A 186 11.52 -9.03 14.38
CA THR A 186 10.57 -8.38 15.30
C THR A 186 9.35 -9.27 15.50
N PRO A 187 8.48 -9.03 16.50
CA PRO A 187 7.23 -9.77 16.65
C PRO A 187 6.37 -9.84 15.37
N MET A 188 6.32 -8.75 14.60
CA MET A 188 5.64 -8.75 13.31
C MET A 188 6.28 -9.72 12.31
N ALA A 189 7.61 -9.69 12.17
CA ALA A 189 8.31 -10.61 11.27
C ALA A 189 8.20 -12.07 11.72
N MET A 190 8.21 -12.33 13.04
CA MET A 190 7.99 -13.67 13.58
C MET A 190 6.63 -14.24 13.15
N VAL A 191 5.55 -13.46 13.32
CA VAL A 191 4.21 -13.85 12.86
C VAL A 191 4.19 -14.10 11.35
N SER A 192 4.83 -13.22 10.57
CA SER A 192 4.98 -13.39 9.12
C SER A 192 5.70 -14.68 8.73
N MET A 193 6.84 -14.98 9.35
CA MET A 193 7.64 -16.16 9.01
C MET A 193 6.95 -17.47 9.40
N VAL A 194 6.24 -17.50 10.54
CA VAL A 194 5.43 -18.66 10.95
C VAL A 194 4.33 -18.96 9.95
N ALA A 195 3.65 -17.94 9.44
CA ALA A 195 2.60 -18.11 8.44
C ALA A 195 3.15 -18.54 7.07
N LEU A 196 4.25 -17.95 6.62
CA LEU A 196 4.84 -18.23 5.30
C LEU A 196 5.61 -19.55 5.25
N TYR A 197 6.23 -19.96 6.37
CA TYR A 197 7.06 -21.16 6.47
C TYR A 197 6.60 -22.03 7.66
N PRO A 198 5.40 -22.63 7.60
CA PRO A 198 4.88 -23.44 8.68
C PRO A 198 5.78 -24.68 8.91
N GLY A 199 5.94 -25.06 10.18
CA GLY A 199 6.70 -26.25 10.58
C GLY A 199 8.22 -26.06 10.70
N ARG A 200 8.76 -24.85 10.45
CA ARG A 200 10.15 -24.52 10.77
C ARG A 200 10.31 -24.04 12.21
N SER A 201 11.50 -24.25 12.76
CA SER A 201 11.90 -23.73 14.07
C SER A 201 12.09 -22.22 14.07
N VAL A 202 12.06 -21.61 15.26
CA VAL A 202 12.30 -20.18 15.45
C VAL A 202 13.70 -19.75 14.95
N ASP A 203 14.71 -20.61 15.15
CA ASP A 203 16.07 -20.35 14.66
C ASP A 203 16.13 -20.35 13.13
N GLU A 204 15.39 -21.24 12.46
CA GLU A 204 15.31 -21.26 11.00
C GLU A 204 14.59 -20.03 10.46
N HIS A 205 13.49 -19.59 11.10
CA HIS A 205 12.82 -18.35 10.71
C HIS A 205 13.71 -17.12 10.88
N ARG A 206 14.50 -17.08 11.96
CA ARG A 206 15.47 -16.00 12.19
C ARG A 206 16.52 -15.96 11.08
N ARG A 207 17.10 -17.12 10.75
CA ARG A 207 18.08 -17.24 9.66
C ARG A 207 17.50 -16.79 8.31
N ILE A 208 16.25 -17.12 8.00
CA ILE A 208 15.59 -16.63 6.77
C ILE A 208 15.57 -15.10 6.74
N VAL A 209 15.24 -14.45 7.86
CA VAL A 209 15.23 -12.98 7.96
C VAL A 209 16.64 -12.40 7.84
N GLU A 210 17.63 -13.02 8.48
CA GLU A 210 19.03 -12.62 8.39
C GLU A 210 19.58 -12.77 6.96
N ASP A 211 19.30 -13.88 6.28
CA ASP A 211 19.75 -14.18 4.92
C ASP A 211 19.17 -13.20 3.87
N ILE A 212 17.97 -12.66 4.10
CA ILE A 212 17.38 -11.62 3.23
C ILE A 212 18.17 -10.31 3.33
N ASN A 213 18.87 -10.07 4.45
CA ASN A 213 19.71 -8.90 4.68
C ASN A 213 21.17 -9.20 4.35
N GLU A 214 21.46 -9.27 3.06
CA GLU A 214 22.74 -9.69 2.49
C GLU A 214 23.94 -8.71 2.70
N MET A 215 23.93 -7.83 3.71
CA MET A 215 25.08 -6.95 4.00
C MET A 215 26.12 -7.74 4.80
N GLU A 216 27.25 -8.08 4.17
CA GLU A 216 28.28 -8.90 4.81
C GLU A 216 28.83 -8.24 6.09
N GLY A 217 28.91 -9.04 7.16
CA GLY A 217 29.47 -8.62 8.45
C GLY A 217 28.54 -7.81 9.35
N ALA A 218 27.30 -7.53 8.93
CA ALA A 218 26.33 -6.79 9.73
C ALA A 218 24.92 -7.40 9.63
N THR A 219 24.22 -7.46 10.75
CA THR A 219 22.80 -7.83 10.79
C THR A 219 21.97 -6.57 10.92
N LEU A 220 20.88 -6.47 10.17
CA LEU A 220 19.95 -5.36 10.29
C LEU A 220 19.09 -5.53 11.56
N GLU A 221 19.18 -4.57 12.48
CA GLU A 221 18.51 -4.60 13.78
C GLU A 221 17.44 -3.52 13.91
N ALA A 222 16.56 -3.64 14.92
CA ALA A 222 15.58 -2.60 15.23
C ALA A 222 16.26 -1.28 15.62
N GLU A 223 17.43 -1.39 16.23
CA GLU A 223 18.29 -0.29 16.65
C GLU A 223 18.82 0.52 15.46
N ASP A 224 19.01 -0.08 14.27
CA ASP A 224 19.37 0.66 13.06
C ASP A 224 18.26 1.60 12.61
N VAL A 225 17.00 1.14 12.67
CA VAL A 225 15.83 1.96 12.39
C VAL A 225 15.68 3.06 13.43
N ALA A 226 15.96 2.75 14.71
CA ALA A 226 15.95 3.75 15.77
C ALA A 226 17.03 4.83 15.54
N ARG A 227 18.25 4.44 15.14
CA ARG A 227 19.33 5.38 14.78
C ARG A 227 18.96 6.25 13.57
N ALA A 228 18.35 5.66 12.54
CA ALA A 228 17.81 6.40 11.40
C ALA A 228 16.73 7.41 11.81
N ALA A 229 15.85 7.04 12.75
CA ALA A 229 14.85 7.94 13.30
C ALA A 229 15.49 9.08 14.11
N VAL A 230 16.53 8.81 14.89
CA VAL A 230 17.30 9.86 15.60
C VAL A 230 17.89 10.86 14.61
N PHE A 231 18.53 10.38 13.54
CA PHE A 231 19.07 11.26 12.49
C PHE A 231 17.97 12.15 11.88
N LEU A 232 16.86 11.56 11.43
CA LEU A 232 15.78 12.33 10.81
C LEU A 232 15.07 13.29 11.78
N ALA A 233 15.04 12.95 13.08
CA ALA A 233 14.46 13.79 14.12
C ALA A 233 15.37 14.97 14.53
N SER A 234 16.69 14.82 14.39
CA SER A 234 17.66 15.80 14.87
C SER A 234 17.84 17.00 13.93
N ASP A 235 18.60 18.00 14.40
CA ASP A 235 19.00 19.16 13.60
C ASP A 235 20.05 18.81 12.52
N GLU A 236 20.66 17.60 12.55
CA GLU A 236 21.55 17.12 11.48
C GLU A 236 20.78 16.93 10.16
N ALA A 237 19.51 16.52 10.25
CA ALA A 237 18.60 16.39 9.13
C ALA A 237 17.82 17.68 8.80
N LYS A 238 18.28 18.87 9.24
CA LYS A 238 17.55 20.15 9.07
C LYS A 238 17.17 20.50 7.62
N TYR A 239 17.87 19.94 6.64
CA TYR A 239 17.59 20.16 5.21
C TYR A 239 17.11 18.88 4.48
N VAL A 240 16.82 17.81 5.22
CA VAL A 240 16.26 16.56 4.69
C VAL A 240 14.76 16.59 4.86
N ASN A 241 14.02 16.67 3.75
CA ASN A 241 12.56 16.76 3.73
C ASN A 241 11.98 16.04 2.50
N GLY A 242 10.84 15.38 2.67
CA GLY A 242 10.23 14.54 1.63
C GLY A 242 11.04 13.29 1.27
N HIS A 243 12.04 12.95 2.09
CA HIS A 243 12.99 11.88 1.80
C HIS A 243 12.48 10.52 2.29
N ASN A 244 12.84 9.46 1.56
CA ASN A 244 12.69 8.08 2.02
C ASN A 244 14.07 7.52 2.37
N LEU A 245 14.37 7.45 3.66
CA LEU A 245 15.61 6.85 4.14
C LEU A 245 15.47 5.33 4.12
N VAL A 246 16.09 4.70 3.13
CA VAL A 246 16.09 3.23 2.99
C VAL A 246 17.15 2.64 3.91
N VAL A 247 16.77 1.65 4.71
CA VAL A 247 17.64 0.94 5.67
C VAL A 247 17.56 -0.56 5.36
N ASP A 248 18.35 -1.00 4.37
CA ASP A 248 18.17 -2.35 3.76
C ASP A 248 19.47 -3.05 3.35
N GLY A 249 20.63 -2.48 3.69
CA GLY A 249 21.91 -3.06 3.30
C GLY A 249 22.15 -3.18 1.79
N GLY A 250 21.46 -2.38 0.97
CA GLY A 250 21.55 -2.40 -0.49
C GLY A 250 20.61 -3.41 -1.18
N TYR A 251 19.63 -3.97 -0.47
CA TYR A 251 18.67 -4.92 -1.03
C TYR A 251 17.91 -4.37 -2.25
N THR A 252 17.44 -3.12 -2.17
CA THR A 252 16.56 -2.52 -3.20
C THR A 252 17.29 -1.90 -4.39
N VAL A 253 18.62 -1.79 -4.36
CA VAL A 253 19.41 -1.14 -5.44
C VAL A 253 19.97 -2.13 -6.47
N GLY A 254 19.74 -3.45 -6.27
CA GLY A 254 20.19 -4.52 -7.17
C GLY A 254 21.69 -4.80 -7.01
N LYS A 255 22.04 -5.98 -6.50
CA LYS A 255 23.45 -6.39 -6.33
C LYS A 255 24.00 -7.07 -7.59
N GLN A 256 25.25 -6.76 -7.94
CA GLN A 256 26.01 -7.60 -8.88
C GLN A 256 26.43 -8.89 -8.18
N ASN A 257 26.29 -10.02 -8.86
CA ASN A 257 26.60 -11.34 -8.32
C ASN A 257 28.10 -11.42 -7.96
N PRO A 258 28.48 -11.66 -6.68
CA PRO A 258 29.88 -11.66 -6.25
C PRO A 258 30.77 -12.68 -6.98
N ARG A 259 30.18 -13.73 -7.59
CA ARG A 259 30.91 -14.75 -8.33
C ARG A 259 31.57 -14.28 -9.64
N SER A 260 31.38 -13.02 -10.04
CA SER A 260 32.02 -12.46 -11.24
C SER A 260 33.35 -11.75 -10.97
N ILE A 261 33.82 -11.68 -9.72
CA ILE A 261 35.08 -11.01 -9.37
C ILE A 261 35.97 -11.97 -8.56
N GLY A 262 36.70 -12.83 -9.27
CA GLY A 262 38.02 -13.33 -8.89
C GLY A 262 38.13 -14.62 -8.06
N GLN A 263 38.39 -15.74 -8.75
CA GLN A 263 39.45 -16.67 -8.32
C GLN A 263 40.08 -17.31 -9.56
N ASP A 264 41.39 -17.43 -9.51
CA ASP A 264 42.28 -17.83 -10.59
C ASP A 264 41.95 -19.22 -11.17
N ASP A 265 41.63 -19.29 -12.46
CA ASP A 265 41.73 -20.51 -13.27
C ASP A 265 42.65 -20.22 -14.47
N VAL A 266 43.94 -20.23 -14.18
CA VAL A 266 44.96 -20.62 -15.15
C VAL A 266 44.77 -22.13 -15.39
N GLN A 267 44.44 -22.48 -16.63
CA GLN A 267 44.50 -23.83 -17.20
C GLN A 267 43.58 -24.91 -16.59
N ASN A 268 42.35 -25.02 -17.12
CA ASN A 268 42.00 -26.25 -17.82
C ASN A 268 40.88 -26.04 -18.85
N SER A 269 41.19 -26.41 -20.08
CA SER A 269 40.27 -26.43 -21.20
C SER A 269 39.34 -27.65 -21.12
N ALA A 270 38.14 -27.46 -21.65
CA ALA A 270 37.19 -28.46 -22.14
C ALA A 270 36.13 -28.98 -21.14
N ALA A 271 34.90 -28.96 -21.67
CA ALA A 271 33.65 -29.47 -21.11
C ALA A 271 32.99 -28.60 -20.03
N HIS A 272 32.07 -27.74 -20.46
CA HIS A 272 30.64 -27.72 -20.10
C HIS A 272 30.06 -26.33 -20.46
N SER A 273 29.82 -26.11 -21.77
CA SER A 273 29.15 -24.92 -22.29
C SER A 273 27.76 -25.28 -22.83
N GLN A 274 26.74 -25.11 -21.99
CA GLN A 274 25.30 -24.97 -22.31
C GLN A 274 24.68 -24.78 -20.93
N THR A 275 24.13 -23.64 -20.50
CA THR A 275 23.23 -22.71 -21.17
C THR A 275 23.16 -21.46 -20.29
N ASN A 276 23.73 -20.33 -20.71
CA ASN A 276 23.34 -18.96 -20.33
C ASN A 276 24.34 -17.92 -20.87
N ARG A 277 24.06 -17.44 -22.08
CA ARG A 277 24.40 -16.11 -22.63
C ARG A 277 23.27 -15.89 -23.65
N VAL A 278 22.53 -14.79 -23.64
CA VAL A 278 22.95 -13.55 -24.28
C VAL A 278 22.23 -12.33 -23.68
N LEU A 279 23.03 -11.45 -23.06
CA LEU A 279 23.01 -9.99 -23.10
C LEU A 279 24.50 -9.63 -23.03
N GLY A 280 25.15 -8.86 -23.87
CA GLY A 280 24.84 -8.17 -25.12
C GLY A 280 26.19 -7.61 -25.56
N ARG A 281 26.58 -7.76 -26.81
CA ARG A 281 27.72 -7.03 -27.36
C ARG A 281 27.36 -6.56 -28.76
N THR A 282 27.25 -5.25 -28.84
CA THR A 282 26.94 -4.42 -29.98
C THR A 282 27.96 -4.69 -31.08
N THR A 283 27.54 -5.39 -32.14
CA THR A 283 28.14 -5.29 -33.46
C THR A 283 27.08 -4.69 -34.37
N THR A 284 27.42 -3.53 -34.93
CA THR A 284 26.62 -2.79 -35.90
C THR A 284 26.41 -3.66 -37.14
N SER A 285 25.20 -4.20 -37.29
CA SER A 285 24.71 -4.79 -38.53
C SER A 285 23.40 -4.09 -38.89
N PRO A 286 23.30 -3.46 -40.08
CA PRO A 286 22.11 -2.71 -40.47
C PRO A 286 21.04 -3.68 -40.97
N ALA A 287 20.39 -4.40 -40.04
CA ALA A 287 19.34 -5.36 -40.40
C ALA A 287 18.30 -5.62 -39.29
N PHE A 288 18.12 -4.68 -38.34
CA PHE A 288 17.10 -4.81 -37.28
C PHE A 288 16.21 -3.58 -37.09
N PHE A 289 16.09 -2.74 -38.11
CA PHE A 289 14.99 -1.79 -38.26
C PHE A 289 14.02 -2.30 -39.34
N SER A 290 13.19 -3.28 -39.00
CA SER A 290 11.95 -3.52 -39.75
C SER A 290 11.05 -4.47 -38.96
N ARG A 291 10.16 -3.89 -38.15
CA ARG A 291 8.74 -4.25 -38.06
C ARG A 291 8.01 -3.38 -37.02
N PHE A 292 8.16 -2.06 -37.11
CA PHE A 292 6.95 -1.25 -37.02
C PHE A 292 6.25 -1.44 -38.35
N SER A 293 5.31 -2.37 -38.40
CA SER A 293 4.41 -2.44 -39.53
C SER A 293 3.58 -1.16 -39.51
N THR A 294 3.99 -0.18 -40.30
CA THR A 294 3.10 0.85 -40.86
C THR A 294 2.28 0.24 -41.99
N ALA A 295 1.73 -0.97 -41.79
CA ALA A 295 0.56 -1.37 -42.55
C ALA A 295 -0.55 -0.45 -42.09
N ALA A 296 -1.17 0.27 -43.03
CA ALA A 296 -2.44 0.94 -42.79
C ALA A 296 -3.37 -0.07 -42.10
N SER A 297 -3.56 0.07 -40.79
CA SER A 297 -4.27 -0.94 -40.04
C SER A 297 -5.72 -0.89 -40.49
N SER A 298 -6.28 -2.03 -40.89
CA SER A 298 -7.71 -2.24 -40.79
C SER A 298 -8.18 -1.64 -39.47
N SER A 299 -9.26 -0.85 -39.51
CA SER A 299 -9.80 -0.07 -38.39
C SER A 299 -10.41 -0.94 -37.29
N GLN A 300 -9.79 -2.07 -36.96
CA GLN A 300 -10.37 -3.22 -36.26
C GLN A 300 -9.37 -3.83 -35.25
N LYS A 301 -8.54 -3.00 -34.60
CA LYS A 301 -7.51 -3.45 -33.65
C LYS A 301 -8.06 -4.20 -32.43
N LEU A 302 -9.33 -3.99 -32.12
CA LEU A 302 -10.05 -4.61 -31.00
C LEU A 302 -11.23 -5.46 -31.49
N ALA A 303 -11.20 -5.92 -32.75
CA ALA A 303 -12.28 -6.74 -33.29
C ALA A 303 -12.59 -7.95 -32.41
N GLY A 304 -13.87 -8.06 -32.03
CA GLY A 304 -14.38 -9.13 -31.20
C GLY A 304 -14.00 -9.04 -29.72
N LYS A 305 -13.28 -7.98 -29.31
CA LYS A 305 -12.91 -7.77 -27.91
C LYS A 305 -14.06 -7.21 -27.09
N VAL A 306 -14.15 -7.64 -25.84
CA VAL A 306 -15.14 -7.13 -24.88
C VAL A 306 -14.44 -6.31 -23.81
N ALA A 307 -14.91 -5.08 -23.60
CA ALA A 307 -14.33 -4.14 -22.64
C ALA A 307 -15.36 -3.66 -21.60
N VAL A 308 -14.91 -3.47 -20.37
CA VAL A 308 -15.62 -2.73 -19.31
C VAL A 308 -14.83 -1.47 -19.02
N ILE A 309 -15.48 -0.30 -19.02
CA ILE A 309 -14.83 0.99 -18.71
C ILE A 309 -15.57 1.65 -17.56
N THR A 310 -14.90 1.84 -16.43
CA THR A 310 -15.46 2.57 -15.27
C THR A 310 -15.28 4.07 -15.45
N GLY A 311 -16.26 4.86 -14.99
CA GLY A 311 -16.28 6.30 -15.29
C GLY A 311 -16.44 6.55 -16.80
N GLY A 312 -17.16 5.67 -17.49
CA GLY A 312 -17.25 5.64 -18.95
C GLY A 312 -18.26 6.65 -19.54
N ALA A 313 -19.06 7.34 -18.72
CA ALA A 313 -20.13 8.20 -19.24
C ALA A 313 -19.65 9.60 -19.67
N SER A 314 -18.40 10.00 -19.35
CA SER A 314 -17.89 11.33 -19.70
C SER A 314 -16.37 11.34 -19.94
N GLY A 315 -15.86 12.48 -20.43
CA GLY A 315 -14.43 12.77 -20.54
C GLY A 315 -13.61 11.67 -21.23
N ILE A 316 -12.49 11.29 -20.59
CA ILE A 316 -11.56 10.25 -21.06
C ILE A 316 -12.28 8.91 -21.20
N GLY A 317 -13.18 8.57 -20.28
CA GLY A 317 -13.90 7.29 -20.32
C GLY A 317 -14.81 7.18 -21.54
N LYS A 318 -15.63 8.20 -21.80
CA LYS A 318 -16.50 8.28 -22.99
C LYS A 318 -15.70 8.23 -24.28
N ALA A 319 -14.64 9.04 -24.37
CA ALA A 319 -13.78 9.07 -25.55
C ALA A 319 -13.12 7.71 -25.82
N THR A 320 -12.69 7.03 -24.76
CA THR A 320 -12.11 5.68 -24.86
C THR A 320 -13.14 4.66 -25.30
N ALA A 321 -14.36 4.71 -24.77
CA ALA A 321 -15.47 3.83 -25.19
C ALA A 321 -15.76 3.99 -26.69
N ALA A 322 -15.86 5.22 -27.17
CA ALA A 322 -16.07 5.53 -28.57
C ALA A 322 -14.94 4.98 -29.47
N GLU A 323 -13.68 5.21 -29.07
CA GLU A 323 -12.52 4.74 -29.84
C GLU A 323 -12.41 3.20 -29.82
N PHE A 324 -12.77 2.55 -28.70
CA PHE A 324 -12.78 1.09 -28.61
C PHE A 324 -13.81 0.47 -29.57
N ILE A 325 -15.03 1.02 -29.60
CA ILE A 325 -16.09 0.57 -30.51
C ILE A 325 -15.70 0.81 -31.96
N LYS A 326 -15.11 1.97 -32.28
CA LYS A 326 -14.59 2.28 -33.62
C LYS A 326 -13.56 1.24 -34.09
N ASN A 327 -12.82 0.64 -33.15
CA ASN A 327 -11.85 -0.42 -33.40
C ASN A 327 -12.43 -1.85 -33.28
N GLY A 328 -13.75 -2.02 -33.20
CA GLY A 328 -14.45 -3.31 -33.26
C GLY A 328 -14.71 -3.99 -31.92
N ALA A 329 -14.53 -3.28 -30.79
CA ALA A 329 -14.86 -3.81 -29.47
C ALA A 329 -16.35 -3.63 -29.13
N LYS A 330 -16.84 -4.47 -28.22
CA LYS A 330 -18.09 -4.28 -27.48
C LYS A 330 -17.75 -3.70 -26.12
N VAL A 331 -18.46 -2.67 -25.68
CA VAL A 331 -18.11 -1.90 -24.47
C VAL A 331 -19.28 -1.83 -23.49
N ILE A 332 -19.03 -2.26 -22.25
CA ILE A 332 -19.88 -1.97 -21.10
C ILE A 332 -19.41 -0.66 -20.46
N ILE A 333 -20.28 0.35 -20.48
CA ILE A 333 -20.10 1.65 -19.83
C ILE A 333 -20.59 1.52 -18.39
N ALA A 334 -19.67 1.53 -17.45
CA ALA A 334 -19.94 1.47 -16.02
C ALA A 334 -19.78 2.88 -15.40
N ASP A 335 -20.86 3.47 -14.91
CA ASP A 335 -20.84 4.83 -14.34
C ASP A 335 -21.96 5.04 -13.32
N VAL A 336 -21.79 5.99 -12.41
CA VAL A 336 -22.80 6.37 -11.40
C VAL A 336 -23.88 7.32 -11.94
N GLN A 337 -23.65 7.94 -13.10
CA GLN A 337 -24.57 8.89 -13.72
C GLN A 337 -25.53 8.17 -14.68
N ASP A 338 -26.68 7.73 -14.19
CA ASP A 338 -27.67 6.93 -14.93
C ASP A 338 -28.08 7.55 -16.27
N ASP A 339 -28.57 8.78 -16.24
CA ASP A 339 -29.12 9.43 -17.45
C ASP A 339 -28.03 9.68 -18.49
N LEU A 340 -26.87 10.16 -18.04
CA LEU A 340 -25.72 10.41 -18.91
C LEU A 340 -25.18 9.10 -19.50
N GLY A 341 -25.02 8.07 -18.68
CA GLY A 341 -24.53 6.77 -19.11
C GLY A 341 -25.45 6.09 -20.13
N ARG A 342 -26.77 6.15 -19.93
CA ARG A 342 -27.76 5.65 -20.90
C ARG A 342 -27.72 6.45 -22.19
N SER A 343 -27.63 7.77 -22.11
CA SER A 343 -27.50 8.64 -23.29
C SER A 343 -26.25 8.31 -24.11
N VAL A 344 -25.11 8.08 -23.46
CA VAL A 344 -23.86 7.72 -24.14
C VAL A 344 -23.94 6.34 -24.77
N ALA A 345 -24.52 5.35 -24.08
CA ALA A 345 -24.71 4.02 -24.68
C ALA A 345 -25.62 4.07 -25.92
N ALA A 346 -26.69 4.88 -25.89
CA ALA A 346 -27.56 5.09 -27.04
C ALA A 346 -26.82 5.79 -28.21
N GLU A 347 -26.01 6.80 -27.91
CA GLU A 347 -25.17 7.51 -28.89
C GLU A 347 -24.14 6.59 -29.56
N LEU A 348 -23.49 5.71 -28.79
CA LEU A 348 -22.46 4.80 -29.29
C LEU A 348 -23.02 3.55 -29.99
N GLY A 349 -24.34 3.32 -29.90
CA GLY A 349 -25.05 2.29 -30.65
C GLY A 349 -24.97 0.88 -30.06
N ARG A 350 -25.27 -0.13 -30.89
CA ARG A 350 -25.54 -1.52 -30.45
C ARG A 350 -24.37 -2.22 -29.74
N ASP A 351 -23.15 -1.75 -29.95
CA ASP A 351 -21.94 -2.34 -29.38
C ASP A 351 -21.58 -1.68 -28.03
N ALA A 352 -22.40 -0.74 -27.55
CA ALA A 352 -22.34 -0.18 -26.20
C ALA A 352 -23.53 -0.66 -25.35
N ALA A 353 -23.27 -0.93 -24.07
CA ALA A 353 -24.32 -1.12 -23.07
C ALA A 353 -23.97 -0.36 -21.78
N TYR A 354 -24.97 0.17 -21.10
CA TYR A 354 -24.78 0.87 -19.82
C TYR A 354 -25.13 -0.02 -18.63
N THR A 355 -24.37 0.13 -17.54
CA THR A 355 -24.74 -0.36 -16.21
C THR A 355 -24.40 0.69 -15.15
N ARG A 356 -25.28 0.84 -14.16
CA ARG A 356 -24.97 1.65 -12.98
C ARG A 356 -23.88 0.96 -12.18
N CYS A 357 -22.79 1.69 -11.91
CA CYS A 357 -21.68 1.16 -11.14
C CYS A 357 -21.02 2.26 -10.32
N ASP A 358 -21.30 2.27 -9.02
CA ASP A 358 -20.45 2.92 -8.02
C ASP A 358 -19.27 2.00 -7.71
N VAL A 359 -18.08 2.42 -8.17
CA VAL A 359 -16.86 1.62 -8.01
C VAL A 359 -16.37 1.52 -6.56
N ALA A 360 -16.91 2.33 -5.65
CA ALA A 360 -16.66 2.17 -4.21
C ALA A 360 -17.37 0.93 -3.65
N ASP A 361 -18.45 0.48 -4.29
CA ASP A 361 -19.18 -0.73 -3.97
C ASP A 361 -18.63 -1.92 -4.80
N GLU A 362 -17.98 -2.86 -4.11
CA GLU A 362 -17.36 -4.02 -4.75
C GLU A 362 -18.39 -4.87 -5.53
N ALA A 363 -19.62 -4.99 -5.02
CA ALA A 363 -20.65 -5.81 -5.65
C ALA A 363 -21.05 -5.23 -7.02
N GLN A 364 -21.07 -3.90 -7.15
CA GLN A 364 -21.36 -3.24 -8.42
C GLN A 364 -20.21 -3.39 -9.43
N VAL A 365 -18.95 -3.40 -8.97
CA VAL A 365 -17.79 -3.71 -9.82
C VAL A 365 -17.87 -5.15 -10.33
N ALA A 366 -18.18 -6.10 -9.46
CA ALA A 366 -18.38 -7.50 -9.82
C ALA A 366 -19.50 -7.65 -10.85
N ALA A 367 -20.66 -7.02 -10.61
CA ALA A 367 -21.80 -7.06 -11.50
C ALA A 367 -21.50 -6.46 -12.89
N ALA A 368 -20.70 -5.39 -12.98
CA ALA A 368 -20.28 -4.83 -14.26
C ALA A 368 -19.40 -5.79 -15.07
N VAL A 369 -18.52 -6.54 -14.41
CA VAL A 369 -17.72 -7.60 -15.03
C VAL A 369 -18.60 -8.78 -15.44
N ASP A 370 -19.51 -9.23 -14.58
CA ASP A 370 -20.42 -10.34 -14.86
C ASP A 370 -21.36 -10.01 -16.03
N LEU A 371 -21.82 -8.76 -16.15
CA LEU A 371 -22.62 -8.30 -17.29
C LEU A 371 -21.89 -8.45 -18.64
N ALA A 372 -20.58 -8.20 -18.67
CA ALA A 372 -19.77 -8.40 -19.87
C ALA A 372 -19.70 -9.88 -20.24
N VAL A 373 -19.51 -10.75 -19.24
CA VAL A 373 -19.50 -12.21 -19.42
C VAL A 373 -20.86 -12.74 -19.84
N GLU A 374 -21.95 -12.28 -19.24
CA GLU A 374 -23.32 -12.68 -19.57
C GLU A 374 -23.66 -12.31 -21.02
N ARG A 375 -23.39 -11.07 -21.43
CA ARG A 375 -23.77 -10.56 -22.76
C ARG A 375 -22.88 -11.06 -23.89
N HIS A 376 -21.61 -11.33 -23.60
CA HIS A 376 -20.60 -11.54 -24.63
C HIS A 376 -19.75 -12.79 -24.43
N GLY A 377 -20.04 -13.57 -23.39
CA GLY A 377 -19.36 -14.82 -23.03
C GLY A 377 -18.02 -14.64 -22.32
N HIS A 378 -17.46 -13.43 -22.33
CA HIS A 378 -16.11 -13.17 -21.81
C HIS A 378 -15.81 -11.68 -21.61
N LEU A 379 -14.68 -11.39 -20.96
CA LEU A 379 -14.10 -10.05 -20.80
C LEU A 379 -12.64 -10.05 -21.27
N ASP A 380 -12.23 -9.12 -22.13
CA ASP A 380 -10.83 -8.99 -22.57
C ASP A 380 -10.14 -7.75 -22.00
N VAL A 381 -10.86 -6.65 -21.81
CA VAL A 381 -10.28 -5.41 -21.30
C VAL A 381 -11.09 -4.87 -20.13
N LEU A 382 -10.45 -4.62 -19.00
CA LEU A 382 -11.02 -3.77 -17.95
C LEU A 382 -10.23 -2.47 -17.93
N PHE A 383 -10.94 -1.34 -17.98
CA PHE A 383 -10.34 -0.03 -17.77
C PHE A 383 -10.87 0.62 -16.49
N ASN A 384 -10.07 0.54 -15.43
CA ASN A 384 -10.28 1.24 -14.16
C ASN A 384 -9.98 2.73 -14.34
N ASN A 385 -10.95 3.47 -14.88
CA ASN A 385 -10.81 4.88 -15.21
C ASN A 385 -11.56 5.83 -14.25
N ALA A 386 -12.58 5.34 -13.55
CA ALA A 386 -13.30 6.14 -12.56
C ALA A 386 -12.36 6.85 -11.58
N GLY A 387 -12.68 8.10 -11.24
CA GLY A 387 -11.85 8.89 -10.34
C GLY A 387 -12.52 10.18 -9.87
N VAL A 388 -12.16 10.58 -8.65
CA VAL A 388 -12.60 11.83 -8.02
C VAL A 388 -11.40 12.60 -7.45
N SER A 389 -11.43 13.93 -7.50
CA SER A 389 -10.34 14.77 -6.96
C SER A 389 -10.47 15.08 -5.47
N GLY A 390 -11.65 14.82 -4.87
CA GLY A 390 -11.99 15.30 -3.53
C GLY A 390 -12.40 16.77 -3.53
N THR A 391 -12.70 17.32 -2.34
CA THR A 391 -12.99 18.74 -2.17
C THR A 391 -11.68 19.53 -2.23
N VAL A 392 -11.48 20.31 -3.28
CA VAL A 392 -10.40 21.30 -3.37
C VAL A 392 -10.95 22.64 -2.90
N ARG A 393 -10.90 22.91 -1.60
CA ARG A 393 -11.10 24.29 -1.11
C ARG A 393 -9.75 24.98 -1.10
N ARG A 394 -9.70 26.24 -1.57
CA ARG A 394 -8.47 27.06 -1.67
C ARG A 394 -7.72 27.25 -0.34
N GLN A 395 -8.30 26.83 0.79
CA GLN A 395 -7.84 27.14 2.15
C GLN A 395 -7.66 25.92 3.07
N ASP A 396 -7.89 24.68 2.60
CA ASP A 396 -7.74 23.51 3.47
C ASP A 396 -6.25 23.16 3.58
N ASP A 397 -5.59 23.61 4.66
CA ASP A 397 -4.28 23.11 5.05
C ASP A 397 -4.37 21.63 5.48
N LEU A 398 -3.26 20.90 5.48
CA LEU A 398 -3.25 19.50 5.91
C LEU A 398 -3.86 19.29 7.32
N ALA A 399 -3.78 20.28 8.19
CA ALA A 399 -4.32 20.21 9.56
C ALA A 399 -5.87 20.22 9.61
N SER A 400 -6.53 20.80 8.61
CA SER A 400 -7.99 20.90 8.49
C SER A 400 -8.63 19.81 7.61
N MET A 401 -7.82 18.92 7.03
CA MET A 401 -8.30 17.82 6.18
C MET A 401 -9.38 16.95 6.86
N ASP A 402 -10.53 16.78 6.22
CA ASP A 402 -11.56 15.82 6.62
C ASP A 402 -11.15 14.39 6.25
N LEU A 403 -11.01 13.50 7.25
CA LEU A 403 -10.67 12.10 6.98
C LEU A 403 -11.79 11.36 6.25
N ALA A 404 -13.06 11.74 6.41
CA ALA A 404 -14.14 11.13 5.62
C ALA A 404 -14.01 11.52 4.13
N GLY A 405 -13.54 12.73 3.84
CA GLY A 405 -13.17 13.16 2.49
C GLY A 405 -12.00 12.36 1.92
N PHE A 406 -10.96 12.13 2.72
CA PHE A 406 -9.85 11.25 2.36
C PHE A 406 -10.34 9.83 2.04
N ASP A 407 -11.19 9.25 2.90
CA ASP A 407 -11.72 7.90 2.75
C ASP A 407 -12.53 7.75 1.44
N ARG A 408 -13.37 8.75 1.10
CA ARG A 408 -14.12 8.76 -0.18
C ARG A 408 -13.21 8.76 -1.40
N VAL A 409 -12.15 9.57 -1.39
CA VAL A 409 -11.20 9.62 -2.52
C VAL A 409 -10.42 8.31 -2.63
N MET A 410 -9.98 7.74 -1.51
CA MET A 410 -9.28 6.46 -1.51
C MET A 410 -10.17 5.29 -1.96
N ALA A 411 -11.45 5.29 -1.57
CA ALA A 411 -12.41 4.28 -1.99
C ALA A 411 -12.54 4.24 -3.53
N VAL A 412 -12.69 5.40 -4.18
CA VAL A 412 -12.89 5.49 -5.64
C VAL A 412 -11.57 5.39 -6.42
N ASN A 413 -10.48 5.99 -5.95
CA ASN A 413 -9.26 6.10 -6.76
C ASN A 413 -8.25 4.97 -6.50
N ALA A 414 -8.35 4.26 -5.38
CA ALA A 414 -7.41 3.22 -4.99
C ALA A 414 -8.12 1.87 -4.72
N ARG A 415 -9.04 1.80 -3.75
CA ARG A 415 -9.73 0.55 -3.40
C ARG A 415 -10.49 -0.03 -4.60
N ALA A 416 -11.20 0.80 -5.35
CA ALA A 416 -11.88 0.43 -6.59
C ALA A 416 -10.95 -0.22 -7.63
N VAL A 417 -9.69 0.20 -7.70
CA VAL A 417 -8.70 -0.38 -8.63
C VAL A 417 -8.40 -1.82 -8.24
N VAL A 418 -8.25 -2.10 -6.93
CA VAL A 418 -8.08 -3.47 -6.42
C VAL A 418 -9.32 -4.31 -6.74
N ALA A 419 -10.52 -3.80 -6.46
CA ALA A 419 -11.78 -4.47 -6.76
C ALA A 419 -11.89 -4.80 -8.26
N GLY A 420 -11.57 -3.84 -9.13
CA GLY A 420 -11.57 -4.01 -10.57
C GLY A 420 -10.58 -5.10 -11.01
N ILE A 421 -9.32 -5.04 -10.56
CA ILE A 421 -8.31 -6.05 -10.90
C ILE A 421 -8.74 -7.43 -10.40
N LYS A 422 -9.24 -7.54 -9.17
CA LYS A 422 -9.74 -8.80 -8.57
C LYS A 422 -10.82 -9.44 -9.45
N HIS A 423 -11.87 -8.68 -9.79
CA HIS A 423 -13.00 -9.22 -10.55
C HIS A 423 -12.68 -9.45 -12.03
N ALA A 424 -11.82 -8.63 -12.64
CA ALA A 424 -11.29 -8.93 -13.97
C ALA A 424 -10.43 -10.21 -13.95
N ALA A 425 -9.52 -10.36 -13.00
CA ALA A 425 -8.68 -11.54 -12.88
C ALA A 425 -9.51 -12.82 -12.70
N ARG A 426 -10.61 -12.77 -11.94
CA ARG A 426 -11.55 -13.90 -11.76
C ARG A 426 -12.01 -14.50 -13.08
N VAL A 427 -12.28 -13.69 -14.11
CA VAL A 427 -12.82 -14.13 -15.40
C VAL A 427 -11.75 -14.21 -16.51
N MET A 428 -10.67 -13.44 -16.40
CA MET A 428 -9.57 -13.40 -17.37
C MET A 428 -8.51 -14.48 -17.12
N ALA A 429 -8.17 -14.76 -15.85
CA ALA A 429 -7.08 -15.69 -15.52
C ALA A 429 -7.35 -17.13 -16.00
N PRO A 430 -8.57 -17.71 -15.86
CA PRO A 430 -8.85 -19.04 -16.41
C PRO A 430 -8.70 -19.12 -17.94
N ARG A 431 -8.95 -18.00 -18.63
CA ARG A 431 -8.77 -17.88 -20.09
C ARG A 431 -7.34 -17.57 -20.50
N ARG A 432 -6.45 -17.27 -19.54
CA ARG A 432 -5.05 -16.87 -19.75
C ARG A 432 -4.91 -15.73 -20.76
N SER A 433 -5.89 -14.83 -20.79
CA SER A 433 -5.95 -13.71 -21.72
C SER A 433 -6.75 -12.57 -21.11
N GLY A 434 -6.23 -11.35 -21.23
CA GLY A 434 -6.87 -10.14 -20.74
C GLY A 434 -5.89 -8.99 -20.61
N CYS A 435 -6.42 -7.78 -20.54
CA CYS A 435 -5.68 -6.55 -20.28
C CYS A 435 -6.43 -5.72 -19.25
N VAL A 436 -5.76 -5.37 -18.15
CA VAL A 436 -6.32 -4.44 -17.16
C VAL A 436 -5.56 -3.12 -17.24
N LEU A 437 -6.28 -2.06 -17.56
CA LEU A 437 -5.81 -0.69 -17.64
C LEU A 437 -6.26 0.06 -16.39
N CYS A 438 -5.39 0.90 -15.82
CA CYS A 438 -5.71 1.70 -14.64
C CYS A 438 -5.26 3.15 -14.84
N THR A 439 -6.17 4.10 -14.65
CA THR A 439 -5.86 5.54 -14.78
C THR A 439 -5.11 6.04 -13.55
N ALA A 440 -3.80 6.24 -13.69
CA ALA A 440 -2.93 6.91 -12.72
C ALA A 440 -2.93 8.45 -12.92
N SER A 441 -1.94 9.15 -12.36
CA SER A 441 -1.73 10.58 -12.61
C SER A 441 -0.26 10.95 -12.39
N ALA A 442 0.21 12.00 -13.08
CA ALA A 442 1.48 12.63 -12.78
C ALA A 442 1.55 13.08 -11.31
N ALA A 443 0.42 13.49 -10.71
CA ALA A 443 0.32 13.83 -9.28
C ALA A 443 0.57 12.62 -8.35
N GLY A 444 0.50 11.38 -8.85
CA GLY A 444 0.90 10.20 -8.08
C GLY A 444 2.41 9.95 -8.05
N VAL A 445 3.17 10.66 -8.89
CA VAL A 445 4.64 10.53 -9.00
C VAL A 445 5.33 11.83 -8.57
N LEU A 446 4.76 12.97 -8.95
CA LEU A 446 5.21 14.31 -8.63
C LEU A 446 4.42 14.87 -7.44
N SER A 447 5.08 15.66 -6.59
CA SER A 447 4.39 16.39 -5.53
C SER A 447 3.56 17.52 -6.11
N VAL A 448 2.25 17.51 -5.85
CA VAL A 448 1.34 18.61 -6.18
C VAL A 448 0.68 19.08 -4.88
N PRO A 449 1.28 20.05 -4.17
CA PRO A 449 0.85 20.47 -2.82
C PRO A 449 -0.62 20.91 -2.73
N SER A 450 -1.24 21.34 -3.84
CA SER A 450 -2.63 21.80 -3.86
C SER A 450 -3.68 20.68 -3.81
N ILE A 451 -3.28 19.42 -3.96
CA ILE A 451 -4.19 18.26 -4.03
C ILE A 451 -3.61 17.01 -3.35
N PRO A 452 -3.19 17.08 -2.07
CA PRO A 452 -2.43 16.02 -1.42
C PRO A 452 -3.20 14.69 -1.36
N VAL A 453 -4.52 14.73 -1.06
CA VAL A 453 -5.38 13.53 -1.02
C VAL A 453 -5.41 12.82 -2.38
N TYR A 454 -5.61 13.58 -3.45
CA TYR A 454 -5.62 13.02 -4.80
C TYR A 454 -4.27 12.43 -5.18
N ALA A 455 -3.17 13.15 -4.89
CA ALA A 455 -1.81 12.68 -5.12
C ALA A 455 -1.53 11.35 -4.40
N ILE A 456 -1.90 11.24 -3.12
CA ILE A 456 -1.79 10.00 -2.32
C ILE A 456 -2.57 8.86 -2.99
N SER A 457 -3.82 9.12 -3.37
CA SER A 457 -4.68 8.10 -3.99
C SER A 457 -4.12 7.58 -5.32
N LYS A 458 -3.52 8.45 -6.13
CA LYS A 458 -2.91 8.06 -7.42
C LYS A 458 -1.55 7.40 -7.26
N ALA A 459 -0.75 7.80 -6.26
CA ALA A 459 0.45 7.06 -5.87
C ALA A 459 0.11 5.63 -5.44
N THR A 460 -0.99 5.49 -4.68
CA THR A 460 -1.53 4.19 -4.25
C THR A 460 -1.99 3.36 -5.45
N ALA A 461 -2.70 3.94 -6.42
CA ALA A 461 -3.08 3.25 -7.65
C ALA A 461 -1.87 2.71 -8.44
N ILE A 462 -0.77 3.47 -8.53
CA ILE A 462 0.48 3.02 -9.15
C ILE A 462 1.07 1.83 -8.40
N ALA A 463 1.06 1.89 -7.06
CA ALA A 463 1.53 0.79 -6.22
C ALA A 463 0.70 -0.48 -6.40
N ILE A 464 -0.63 -0.34 -6.49
CA ILE A 464 -1.55 -1.46 -6.75
C ILE A 464 -1.18 -2.15 -8.05
N VAL A 465 -1.06 -1.41 -9.15
CA VAL A 465 -0.71 -1.98 -10.46
C VAL A 465 0.63 -2.73 -10.41
N ARG A 466 1.64 -2.16 -9.74
CA ARG A 466 2.95 -2.81 -9.58
C ARG A 466 2.87 -4.09 -8.75
N ALA A 467 2.11 -4.06 -7.65
CA ALA A 467 1.96 -5.21 -6.76
C ALA A 467 1.19 -6.35 -7.43
N THR A 468 0.17 -6.05 -8.23
CA THR A 468 -0.67 -7.07 -8.88
C THR A 468 -0.08 -7.60 -10.19
N ALA A 469 0.87 -6.89 -10.81
CA ALA A 469 1.47 -7.29 -12.09
C ALA A 469 2.43 -8.50 -11.97
N CYS A 470 2.86 -8.85 -10.77
CA CYS A 470 3.81 -9.94 -10.51
C CYS A 470 3.16 -11.22 -9.94
N GLY A 471 1.83 -11.25 -9.81
CA GLY A 471 1.07 -12.32 -9.16
C GLY A 471 0.34 -13.28 -10.09
#